data_AF-A0A1C9HJ76-F1
#
_entry.id   AF-A0A1C9HJ76-F1
#
_cell.length_a   1.000
_cell.length_b   1.000
_cell.length_c   1.000
_cell.angle_alpha   90.00
_cell.angle_beta   90.00
_cell.angle_gamma   90.00
#
_symmetry.space_group_name_H-M   'P 1'
#
loop_
_entity.id
_entity.type
_entity.pdbx_description
1 polymer ?
#
loop_
_entity_poly.entity_id
_entity_poly.type
_entity_poly.pdbx_seq_one_letter_code
_entity_poly.pdbx_strand_id
1 'polypeptide(L)'
;MSVSVIVKIGGDLRQEQLAVQLIHEFQRIWEEENCQCWVRYFRILITGGSSGLVETITDAVSIHSIKKAEYARRIAEGRFGHVTLFDHFKSTYGDPSSAKFARAQRNFAKSLAGYSVVTYLLQIKDRHNGNILLDRDGHLIHIDFGFMLSNTPGNIRFEAAPFKLPAEYIEVLGGVDGAPFLEFRRLFKEGFEAARKHCDRIITMVELMQKESVVV
;
A
#
# COMPACT_ATOMS: atom_id res chain seq x y z
N MET A 1 -21.48 -4.67 13.53
CA MET A 1 -20.20 -5.02 12.89
C MET A 1 -19.16 -5.16 13.99
N SER A 2 -18.44 -6.29 14.05
CA SER A 2 -17.34 -6.47 15.01
C SER A 2 -16.09 -5.76 14.49
N VAL A 3 -15.53 -4.85 15.26
CA VAL A 3 -14.23 -4.22 14.96
C VAL A 3 -13.14 -5.05 15.63
N SER A 4 -12.10 -5.39 14.88
CA SER A 4 -10.91 -6.07 15.42
C SER A 4 -9.75 -5.07 15.47
N VAL A 5 -8.97 -5.12 16.55
CA VAL A 5 -7.88 -4.18 16.83
C VAL A 5 -6.63 -4.92 17.31
N ILE A 6 -5.46 -4.38 16.98
CA ILE A 6 -4.17 -4.74 17.57
C ILE A 6 -3.84 -3.69 18.62
N VAL A 7 -3.46 -4.14 19.81
CA VAL A 7 -2.88 -3.27 20.85
C VAL A 7 -1.38 -3.21 20.61
N LYS A 8 -0.86 -2.03 20.27
CA LYS A 8 0.59 -1.78 20.17
C LYS A 8 1.05 -1.06 21.45
N ILE A 9 2.10 -1.57 22.08
CA ILE A 9 2.74 -1.02 23.28
C ILE A 9 4.23 -0.86 22.99
N GLY A 10 4.84 0.23 23.47
CA GLY A 10 6.28 0.48 23.37
C GLY A 10 6.73 1.22 22.11
N GLY A 11 5.78 1.70 21.29
CA GLY A 11 6.07 2.48 20.08
C GLY A 11 5.22 3.73 19.99
N ASP A 12 5.78 4.80 19.46
CA ASP A 12 5.05 6.03 19.13
C ASP A 12 4.33 5.85 17.79
N LEU A 13 2.99 5.89 17.82
CA LEU A 13 2.15 5.69 16.64
C LEU A 13 1.70 7.00 16.01
N ARG A 14 2.10 8.17 16.52
CA ARG A 14 1.66 9.47 15.99
C ARG A 14 2.08 9.67 14.54
N GLN A 15 3.30 9.26 14.19
CA GLN A 15 3.76 9.31 12.79
C GLN A 15 2.96 8.37 11.89
N GLU A 16 2.68 7.14 12.35
CA GLU A 16 1.85 6.18 11.61
C GLU A 16 0.41 6.69 11.45
N GLN A 17 -0.14 7.33 12.49
CA GLN A 17 -1.47 7.95 12.47
C GLN A 17 -1.54 9.09 11.44
N LEU A 18 -0.54 9.97 11.41
CA LEU A 18 -0.48 11.05 10.40
C LEU A 18 -0.43 10.47 8.98
N ALA A 19 0.37 9.43 8.75
CA ALA A 19 0.43 8.77 7.44
C ALA A 19 -0.94 8.25 6.99
N VAL A 20 -1.67 7.60 7.89
CA VAL A 20 -3.03 7.09 7.65
C VAL A 20 -4.01 8.23 7.35
N GLN A 21 -3.92 9.35 8.07
CA GLN A 21 -4.78 10.51 7.82
C GLN A 21 -4.49 11.12 6.44
N LEU A 22 -3.21 11.22 6.06
CA LEU A 22 -2.82 11.68 4.72
C LEU A 22 -3.31 10.72 3.63
N ILE A 23 -3.23 9.40 3.85
CA ILE A 23 -3.78 8.38 2.94
C ILE A 23 -5.29 8.57 2.74
N HIS A 24 -6.02 8.81 3.83
CA HIS A 24 -7.44 9.12 3.76
C HIS A 24 -7.71 10.40 2.97
N GLU A 25 -6.86 11.42 3.12
CA GLU A 25 -7.00 12.66 2.36
C GLU A 25 -6.68 12.48 0.87
N PHE A 26 -5.67 11.68 0.50
CA PHE A 26 -5.42 11.29 -0.88
C PHE A 26 -6.63 10.59 -1.50
N GLN A 27 -7.26 9.67 -0.75
CA GLN A 27 -8.48 9.00 -1.19
C GLN A 27 -9.59 10.01 -1.52
N ARG A 28 -9.85 10.97 -0.61
CA ARG A 28 -10.86 12.01 -0.81
C ARG A 28 -10.56 12.88 -2.02
N ILE A 29 -9.31 13.30 -2.20
CA ILE A 29 -8.87 14.08 -3.37
C ILE A 29 -9.16 13.31 -4.67
N TRP A 30 -8.88 12.02 -4.72
CA TRP A 30 -9.14 11.23 -5.93
C TRP A 30 -10.63 11.01 -6.17
N GLU A 31 -11.44 10.84 -5.13
CA GLU A 31 -12.90 10.79 -5.24
C GLU A 31 -13.46 12.12 -5.81
N GLU A 32 -12.97 13.26 -5.33
CA GLU A 32 -13.37 14.60 -5.82
C GLU A 32 -12.97 14.85 -7.28
N GLU A 33 -11.79 14.39 -7.69
CA GLU A 33 -11.29 14.52 -9.07
C GLU A 33 -11.77 13.40 -10.01
N ASN A 34 -12.66 12.50 -9.55
CA ASN A 34 -13.11 11.30 -10.28
C ASN A 34 -11.95 10.41 -10.77
N CYS A 35 -10.82 10.42 -10.05
CA CYS A 35 -9.68 9.56 -10.30
C CYS A 35 -9.92 8.18 -9.67
N GLN A 36 -9.66 7.11 -10.43
CA GLN A 36 -9.91 5.73 -9.96
C GLN A 36 -8.74 5.12 -9.18
N CYS A 37 -7.76 5.94 -8.77
CA CYS A 37 -6.74 5.51 -7.81
C CYS A 37 -7.42 5.01 -6.54
N TRP A 38 -6.85 3.97 -5.96
CA TRP A 38 -7.43 3.33 -4.78
C TRP A 38 -6.38 3.21 -3.68
N VAL A 39 -6.79 3.50 -2.46
CA VAL A 39 -6.04 3.24 -1.22
C VAL A 39 -7.04 2.86 -0.15
N ARG A 40 -6.56 2.19 0.90
CA ARG A 40 -7.35 1.90 2.10
C ARG A 40 -6.68 2.51 3.32
N TYR A 41 -7.41 3.35 4.02
CA TYR A 41 -7.03 3.79 5.36
C TYR A 41 -7.64 2.84 6.41
N PHE A 42 -7.04 2.81 7.59
CA PHE A 42 -7.48 2.05 8.76
C PHE A 42 -7.26 2.90 10.00
N ARG A 43 -8.07 2.78 11.03
CA ARG A 43 -8.01 3.71 12.17
C ARG A 43 -6.84 3.40 13.11
N ILE A 44 -6.18 4.45 13.56
CA ILE A 44 -5.20 4.41 14.64
C ILE A 44 -5.68 5.36 15.74
N LEU A 45 -5.86 4.82 16.95
CA LEU A 45 -6.22 5.58 18.15
C LEU A 45 -5.02 5.59 19.09
N ILE A 46 -4.48 6.78 19.35
CA ILE A 46 -3.43 6.97 20.37
C ILE A 46 -4.08 6.92 21.74
N THR A 47 -3.62 5.99 22.59
CA THR A 47 -4.13 5.83 23.97
C THR A 47 -3.15 6.34 25.02
N GLY A 48 -1.91 6.63 24.63
CA GLY A 48 -0.86 7.19 25.47
C GLY A 48 0.41 7.48 24.66
N GLY A 49 1.46 8.01 25.30
CA GLY A 49 2.69 8.43 24.60
C GLY A 49 3.47 7.29 23.90
N SER A 50 3.23 6.04 24.28
CA SER A 50 3.85 4.85 23.68
C SER A 50 2.85 3.69 23.53
N SER A 51 1.56 4.00 23.42
CA SER A 51 0.51 2.99 23.28
C SER A 51 -0.62 3.47 22.38
N GLY A 52 -1.19 2.53 21.63
CA GLY A 52 -2.38 2.81 20.84
C GLY A 52 -3.02 1.55 20.29
N LEU A 53 -4.20 1.75 19.69
CA LEU A 53 -4.99 0.73 19.03
C LEU A 53 -4.92 0.93 17.53
N VAL A 54 -4.64 -0.15 16.80
CA VAL A 54 -4.61 -0.16 15.33
C VAL A 54 -5.71 -1.07 14.83
N GLU A 55 -6.62 -0.55 14.01
CA GLU A 55 -7.66 -1.34 13.35
C GLU A 55 -7.04 -2.41 12.44
N THR A 56 -7.55 -3.64 12.53
CA THR A 56 -7.03 -4.75 11.73
C THR A 56 -7.66 -4.82 10.35
N ILE A 57 -6.84 -5.21 9.38
CA ILE A 57 -7.27 -5.56 8.03
C ILE A 57 -7.41 -7.07 7.96
N THR A 58 -8.64 -7.56 8.13
CA THR A 58 -8.94 -8.99 8.33
C THR A 58 -9.12 -9.78 7.03
N ASP A 59 -9.25 -9.07 5.91
CA ASP A 59 -9.50 -9.58 4.57
C ASP A 59 -8.26 -9.53 3.67
N ALA A 60 -7.08 -9.28 4.22
CA ALA A 60 -5.83 -9.21 3.46
C ALA A 60 -4.69 -10.02 4.11
N VAL A 61 -3.75 -10.46 3.27
CA VAL A 61 -2.57 -11.24 3.69
C VAL A 61 -1.32 -10.59 3.12
N SER A 62 -0.22 -10.56 3.88
CA SER A 62 1.04 -10.00 3.39
C SER A 62 1.58 -10.79 2.21
N ILE A 63 2.20 -10.11 1.25
CA ILE A 63 2.85 -10.75 0.09
C ILE A 63 3.91 -11.75 0.56
N HIS A 64 4.60 -11.47 1.67
CA HIS A 64 5.54 -12.41 2.29
C HIS A 64 4.84 -13.72 2.69
N SER A 65 3.73 -13.64 3.42
CA SER A 65 2.96 -14.81 3.84
C SER A 65 2.36 -15.57 2.66
N ILE A 66 1.88 -14.86 1.63
CA ILE A 66 1.41 -15.47 0.37
C ILE A 66 2.52 -16.29 -0.28
N LYS A 67 3.70 -15.70 -0.49
CA LYS A 67 4.83 -16.39 -1.14
C LYS A 67 5.31 -17.58 -0.31
N LYS A 68 5.36 -17.45 1.02
CA LYS A 68 5.73 -18.53 1.94
C LYS A 68 4.75 -19.70 1.87
N ALA A 69 3.44 -19.43 1.89
CA ALA A 69 2.41 -20.47 1.83
C ALA A 69 2.41 -21.19 0.46
N GLU A 70 2.50 -20.43 -0.63
CA GLU A 70 2.52 -20.98 -1.98
C GLU A 70 3.80 -21.79 -2.25
N TYR A 71 4.94 -21.37 -1.72
CA TYR A 71 6.19 -22.15 -1.79
C TYR A 71 6.07 -23.48 -1.05
N ALA A 72 5.53 -23.47 0.18
CA ALA A 72 5.30 -24.70 0.94
C ALA A 72 4.36 -25.67 0.20
N ARG A 73 3.30 -25.15 -0.43
CA ARG A 73 2.38 -25.96 -1.25
C ARG A 73 3.08 -26.62 -2.43
N ARG A 74 3.89 -25.87 -3.19
CA ARG A 74 4.61 -26.42 -4.36
C ARG A 74 5.59 -27.51 -4.00
N ILE A 75 6.31 -27.35 -2.88
CA ILE A 75 7.22 -28.38 -2.38
C ILE A 75 6.45 -29.66 -2.04
N ALA A 76 5.27 -29.55 -1.41
CA ALA A 76 4.42 -30.70 -1.12
C ALA A 76 3.91 -31.40 -2.41
N GLU A 77 3.74 -30.66 -3.50
CA GLU A 77 3.37 -31.18 -4.84
C GLU A 77 4.57 -31.72 -5.64
N GLY A 78 5.79 -31.70 -5.08
CA GLY A 78 7.01 -32.14 -5.79
C GLY A 78 7.47 -31.19 -6.90
N ARG A 79 6.96 -29.94 -6.93
CA ARG A 79 7.32 -28.91 -7.90
C ARG A 79 8.39 -28.00 -7.32
N PHE A 80 9.55 -27.97 -7.97
CA PHE A 80 10.67 -27.11 -7.57
C PHE A 80 10.73 -25.88 -8.47
N GLY A 81 10.83 -24.69 -7.87
CA GLY A 81 10.93 -23.43 -8.61
C GLY A 81 10.55 -22.20 -7.81
N HIS A 82 10.82 -21.02 -8.36
CA HIS A 82 10.46 -19.75 -7.75
C HIS A 82 8.93 -19.55 -7.78
N VAL A 83 8.39 -18.99 -6.71
CA VAL A 83 6.97 -18.62 -6.61
C VAL A 83 6.79 -17.15 -6.96
N THR A 84 5.94 -16.86 -7.94
CA THR A 84 5.60 -15.49 -8.30
C THR A 84 4.25 -15.08 -7.73
N LEU A 85 4.00 -13.78 -7.66
CA LEU A 85 2.68 -13.27 -7.31
C LEU A 85 1.63 -13.65 -8.37
N PHE A 86 2.03 -13.77 -9.64
CA PHE A 86 1.17 -14.23 -10.72
C PHE A 86 0.65 -15.66 -10.49
N ASP A 87 1.47 -16.54 -9.92
CA ASP A 87 1.04 -17.89 -9.54
C ASP A 87 -0.07 -17.88 -8.48
N HIS A 88 0.04 -16.99 -7.49
CA HIS A 88 -1.01 -16.77 -6.51
C HIS A 88 -2.30 -16.21 -7.14
N PHE A 89 -2.15 -15.29 -8.09
CA PHE A 89 -3.30 -14.74 -8.83
C PHE A 89 -4.06 -15.85 -9.59
N LYS A 90 -3.34 -16.73 -10.29
CA LYS A 90 -3.97 -17.87 -10.98
C LYS A 90 -4.66 -18.81 -10.01
N SER A 91 -4.03 -19.13 -8.88
CA SER A 91 -4.59 -20.06 -7.89
C SER A 91 -5.83 -19.49 -7.17
N THR A 92 -5.91 -18.17 -7.01
CA THR A 92 -6.94 -17.50 -6.21
C THR A 92 -8.10 -16.97 -7.07
N TYR A 93 -7.79 -16.41 -8.24
CA TYR A 93 -8.76 -15.76 -9.12
C TYR A 93 -9.14 -16.61 -10.34
N GLY A 94 -8.44 -17.72 -10.57
CA GLY A 94 -8.72 -18.66 -11.65
C GLY A 94 -7.95 -18.34 -12.94
N ASP A 95 -8.50 -18.76 -14.07
CA ASP A 95 -7.85 -18.59 -15.37
C ASP A 95 -7.61 -17.09 -15.70
N PRO A 96 -6.46 -16.72 -16.26
CA PRO A 96 -6.18 -15.35 -16.69
C PRO A 96 -7.20 -14.73 -17.65
N SER A 97 -7.93 -15.55 -18.43
CA SER A 97 -9.00 -15.08 -19.31
C SER A 97 -10.34 -14.86 -18.59
N SER A 98 -10.44 -15.22 -17.30
CA SER A 98 -11.68 -15.16 -16.55
C SER A 98 -12.00 -13.73 -16.09
N ALA A 99 -13.30 -13.42 -16.01
CA ALA A 99 -13.75 -12.13 -15.51
C ALA A 99 -13.33 -11.86 -14.04
N LYS A 100 -13.17 -12.91 -13.23
CA LYS A 100 -12.70 -12.79 -11.84
C LYS A 100 -11.24 -12.35 -11.79
N PHE A 101 -10.39 -12.98 -12.60
CA PHE A 101 -8.98 -12.63 -12.71
C PHE A 101 -8.79 -11.20 -13.26
N ALA A 102 -9.50 -10.85 -14.33
CA ALA A 102 -9.45 -9.50 -14.91
C ALA A 102 -9.86 -8.41 -13.90
N ARG A 103 -10.89 -8.67 -13.07
CA ARG A 103 -11.28 -7.75 -11.98
C ARG A 103 -10.17 -7.61 -10.93
N ALA A 104 -9.56 -8.71 -10.50
CA ALA A 104 -8.47 -8.68 -9.54
C ALA A 104 -7.24 -7.93 -10.07
N GLN A 105 -6.86 -8.13 -11.34
CA GLN A 105 -5.78 -7.37 -11.97
C GLN A 105 -6.08 -5.87 -12.02
N ARG A 106 -7.33 -5.49 -12.31
CA ARG A 106 -7.74 -4.09 -12.32
C ARG A 106 -7.68 -3.46 -10.94
N ASN A 107 -8.14 -4.18 -9.91
CA ASN A 107 -8.03 -3.76 -8.52
C ASN A 107 -6.56 -3.62 -8.09
N PHE A 108 -5.71 -4.54 -8.51
CA PHE A 108 -4.27 -4.49 -8.32
C PHE A 108 -3.66 -3.25 -8.99
N ALA A 109 -4.01 -2.95 -10.24
CA ALA A 109 -3.53 -1.77 -10.96
C ALA A 109 -3.93 -0.45 -10.29
N LYS A 110 -5.20 -0.33 -9.86
CA LYS A 110 -5.73 0.87 -9.19
C LYS A 110 -5.07 1.13 -7.84
N SER A 111 -4.93 0.08 -7.04
CA SER A 111 -4.30 0.15 -5.72
C SER A 111 -2.80 0.37 -5.80
N LEU A 112 -2.12 -0.30 -6.74
CA LEU A 112 -0.71 -0.06 -7.02
C LEU A 112 -0.46 1.38 -7.45
N ALA A 113 -1.30 1.95 -8.32
CA ALA A 113 -1.19 3.35 -8.74
C ALA A 113 -1.35 4.30 -7.55
N GLY A 114 -2.41 4.12 -6.74
CA GLY A 114 -2.67 4.94 -5.56
C GLY A 114 -1.51 4.90 -4.56
N TYR A 115 -1.11 3.72 -4.10
CA TYR A 115 0.00 3.60 -3.16
C TYR A 115 1.35 4.03 -3.76
N SER A 116 1.56 3.91 -5.07
CA SER A 116 2.79 4.43 -5.70
C SER A 116 2.86 5.96 -5.63
N VAL A 117 1.74 6.67 -5.84
CA VAL A 117 1.67 8.13 -5.67
C VAL A 117 1.91 8.52 -4.21
N VAL A 118 1.22 7.85 -3.27
CA VAL A 118 1.38 8.13 -1.82
C VAL A 118 2.81 7.90 -1.35
N THR A 119 3.39 6.74 -1.65
CA THR A 119 4.75 6.40 -1.21
C THR A 119 5.80 7.30 -1.85
N TYR A 120 5.61 7.70 -3.11
CA TYR A 120 6.45 8.68 -3.77
C TYR A 120 6.39 10.06 -3.09
N LEU A 121 5.19 10.60 -2.87
CA LEU A 121 5.04 11.96 -2.32
C LEU A 121 5.43 12.03 -0.84
N LEU A 122 5.01 11.04 -0.04
CA LEU A 122 5.28 11.01 1.40
C LEU A 122 6.65 10.43 1.75
N GLN A 123 7.42 9.97 0.75
CA GLN A 123 8.73 9.36 0.94
C GLN A 123 8.70 8.21 1.96
N ILE A 124 7.65 7.39 1.91
CA ILE A 124 7.47 6.25 2.82
C ILE A 124 8.59 5.24 2.55
N LYS A 125 9.30 4.84 3.61
CA LYS A 125 10.41 3.89 3.55
C LYS A 125 9.98 2.48 3.98
N ASP A 126 10.92 1.55 3.97
CA ASP A 126 10.72 0.17 4.43
C ASP A 126 9.56 -0.57 3.71
N ARG A 127 9.47 -0.40 2.38
CA ARG A 127 8.44 -1.06 1.54
C ARG A 127 8.89 -2.46 1.10
N HIS A 128 8.84 -3.41 2.03
CA HIS A 128 9.10 -4.83 1.75
C HIS A 128 7.81 -5.67 1.71
N ASN A 129 7.91 -6.95 1.31
CA ASN A 129 6.74 -7.84 1.13
C ASN A 129 5.98 -8.15 2.44
N GLY A 130 6.53 -7.81 3.60
CA GLY A 130 5.85 -7.93 4.89
C GLY A 130 4.87 -6.77 5.15
N ASN A 131 5.18 -5.58 4.64
CA ASN A 131 4.42 -4.34 4.85
C ASN A 131 3.44 -4.04 3.71
N ILE A 132 3.28 -4.98 2.78
CA ILE A 132 2.37 -4.88 1.65
C ILE A 132 1.46 -6.10 1.70
N LEU A 133 0.17 -5.83 1.88
CA LEU A 133 -0.90 -6.82 1.89
C LEU A 133 -1.56 -6.90 0.52
N LEU A 134 -2.16 -8.05 0.24
CA LEU A 134 -3.09 -8.25 -0.86
C LEU A 134 -4.43 -8.69 -0.26
N ASP A 135 -5.50 -7.97 -0.58
CA ASP A 135 -6.86 -8.35 -0.16
C ASP A 135 -7.46 -9.45 -1.04
N ARG A 136 -8.64 -9.94 -0.65
CA ARG A 136 -9.38 -11.00 -1.36
C ARG A 136 -9.90 -10.59 -2.74
N ASP A 137 -9.95 -9.29 -3.03
CA ASP A 137 -10.43 -8.74 -4.30
C ASP A 137 -9.29 -8.31 -5.23
N GLY A 138 -8.03 -8.43 -4.78
CA GLY A 138 -6.84 -8.15 -5.56
C GLY A 138 -6.21 -6.78 -5.34
N HIS A 139 -6.65 -6.00 -4.34
CA HIS A 139 -6.02 -4.71 -4.03
C HIS A 139 -4.75 -4.90 -3.20
N LEU A 140 -3.71 -4.11 -3.54
CA LEU A 140 -2.58 -3.87 -2.66
C LEU A 140 -2.96 -2.91 -1.54
N ILE A 141 -2.54 -3.22 -0.33
CA ILE A 141 -2.71 -2.36 0.84
C ILE A 141 -1.38 -2.24 1.56
N HIS A 142 -0.86 -1.02 1.70
CA HIS A 142 0.35 -0.79 2.49
C HIS A 142 -0.02 -0.62 3.96
N ILE A 143 0.83 -1.14 4.84
CA ILE A 143 0.74 -0.97 6.30
C ILE A 143 2.09 -0.52 6.86
N ASP A 144 2.14 -0.26 8.16
CA ASP A 144 3.36 0.09 8.91
C ASP A 144 4.07 1.32 8.33
N PHE A 145 3.52 2.51 8.59
CA PHE A 145 4.02 3.78 8.03
C PHE A 145 5.00 4.50 8.97
N GLY A 146 5.72 3.78 9.83
CA GLY A 146 6.59 4.35 10.86
C GLY A 146 7.74 5.22 10.35
N PHE A 147 8.07 5.16 9.05
CA PHE A 147 9.18 5.92 8.45
C PHE A 147 8.71 6.69 7.20
N MET A 148 8.52 8.01 7.32
CA MET A 148 8.11 8.90 6.23
C MET A 148 8.76 10.30 6.32
N LEU A 149 8.77 11.03 5.20
CA LEU A 149 9.13 12.45 5.01
C LEU A 149 10.54 12.95 5.42
N SER A 150 11.34 12.22 6.21
CA SER A 150 12.81 12.42 6.48
C SER A 150 13.28 11.85 7.82
N ASN A 151 12.41 11.24 8.63
CA ASN A 151 12.82 10.56 9.87
C ASN A 151 13.57 9.26 9.55
N THR A 152 14.87 9.35 9.27
CA THR A 152 15.77 8.20 9.20
C THR A 152 16.86 8.35 10.27
N PRO A 153 17.07 7.36 11.16
CA PRO A 153 18.28 7.30 11.95
C PRO A 153 19.44 6.98 11.01
N GLY A 154 20.27 7.97 10.70
CA GLY A 154 21.44 7.80 9.86
C GLY A 154 21.30 8.47 8.50
N ASN A 155 22.32 9.26 8.16
CA ASN A 155 22.45 10.09 6.98
C ASN A 155 22.75 9.25 5.71
N ILE A 156 21.91 8.24 5.45
CA ILE A 156 22.15 7.25 4.40
C ILE A 156 21.21 7.56 3.24
N ARG A 157 21.72 8.28 2.23
CA ARG A 157 21.09 8.43 0.91
C ARG A 157 21.20 7.11 0.15
N PHE A 158 20.38 6.13 0.50
CA PHE A 158 20.06 5.03 -0.41
C PHE A 158 18.56 5.02 -0.61
N GLU A 159 18.10 5.21 -1.84
CA GLU A 159 17.40 4.14 -2.54
C GLU A 159 16.97 4.56 -3.96
N ALA A 160 16.89 3.53 -4.81
CA ALA A 160 16.12 3.51 -6.06
C ALA A 160 14.66 3.97 -5.81
N ALA A 161 13.89 4.18 -6.89
CA ALA A 161 12.54 4.78 -6.90
C ALA A 161 11.73 4.59 -5.59
N PRO A 162 11.12 5.66 -5.02
CA PRO A 162 10.50 5.64 -3.69
C PRO A 162 9.18 4.84 -3.60
N PHE A 163 8.92 3.97 -4.57
CA PHE A 163 7.79 3.05 -4.62
C PHE A 163 8.21 1.70 -5.22
N LYS A 164 7.51 0.63 -4.82
CA LYS A 164 7.85 -0.74 -5.19
C LYS A 164 7.16 -1.19 -6.49
N LEU A 165 7.94 -1.38 -7.55
CA LEU A 165 7.47 -1.93 -8.83
C LEU A 165 8.39 -3.05 -9.37
N PRO A 166 8.44 -4.22 -8.72
CA PRO A 166 9.22 -5.36 -9.18
C PRO A 166 8.62 -5.98 -10.45
N ALA A 167 9.44 -6.73 -11.20
CA ALA A 167 9.01 -7.44 -12.40
C ALA A 167 7.79 -8.36 -12.16
N GLU A 168 7.66 -8.97 -10.96
CA GLU A 168 6.51 -9.80 -10.61
C GLU A 168 5.18 -9.02 -10.59
N TYR A 169 5.20 -7.71 -10.32
CA TYR A 169 3.98 -6.89 -10.41
C TYR A 169 3.63 -6.59 -11.87
N ILE A 170 4.64 -6.38 -12.71
CA ILE A 170 4.45 -6.19 -14.15
C ILE A 170 3.88 -7.48 -14.77
N GLU A 171 4.34 -8.65 -14.33
CA GLU A 171 3.76 -9.94 -14.73
C GLU A 171 2.28 -10.05 -14.34
N VAL A 172 1.93 -9.69 -13.10
CA VAL A 172 0.52 -9.60 -12.65
C VAL A 172 -0.31 -8.65 -13.50
N LEU A 173 0.29 -7.57 -14.02
CA LEU A 173 -0.39 -6.60 -14.88
C LEU A 173 -0.44 -7.00 -16.36
N GLY A 174 0.02 -8.20 -16.71
CA GLY A 174 0.00 -8.72 -18.08
C GLY A 174 1.15 -8.21 -18.96
N GLY A 175 2.26 -7.77 -18.36
CA GLY A 175 3.41 -7.22 -19.08
C GLY A 175 3.32 -5.70 -19.31
N VAL A 176 4.38 -5.12 -19.90
CA VAL A 176 4.48 -3.67 -20.14
C VAL A 176 3.47 -3.14 -21.16
N ASP A 177 2.96 -4.02 -22.01
CA ASP A 177 1.92 -3.71 -23.01
C ASP A 177 0.52 -4.21 -22.56
N GLY A 178 0.43 -4.80 -21.37
CA GLY A 178 -0.83 -5.30 -20.81
C GLY A 178 -1.80 -4.16 -20.50
N ALA A 179 -3.09 -4.34 -20.82
CA ALA A 179 -4.12 -3.34 -20.53
C ALA A 179 -4.15 -2.90 -19.04
N PRO A 180 -3.99 -3.80 -18.03
CA PRO A 180 -3.88 -3.39 -16.63
C PRO A 180 -2.64 -2.54 -16.34
N PHE A 181 -1.50 -2.79 -16.99
CA PHE A 181 -0.30 -1.96 -16.83
C PHE A 181 -0.48 -0.57 -17.42
N LEU A 182 -1.14 -0.47 -18.58
CA LEU A 182 -1.50 0.82 -19.18
C LEU A 182 -2.49 1.59 -18.29
N GLU A 183 -3.46 0.90 -17.68
CA GLU A 183 -4.37 1.50 -16.68
C GLU A 183 -3.59 2.00 -15.46
N PHE A 184 -2.64 1.22 -14.93
CA PHE A 184 -1.73 1.66 -13.86
C PHE A 184 -0.98 2.94 -14.23
N ARG A 185 -0.34 3.01 -15.41
CA ARG A 185 0.41 4.20 -15.86
C ARG A 185 -0.47 5.43 -15.97
N ARG A 186 -1.67 5.27 -16.54
CA ARG A 186 -2.66 6.35 -16.65
C ARG A 186 -3.07 6.84 -15.26
N LEU A 187 -3.45 5.94 -14.37
CA LEU A 187 -3.88 6.28 -13.01
C LEU A 187 -2.76 6.88 -12.17
N PHE A 188 -1.52 6.41 -12.31
CA PHE A 188 -0.37 7.02 -11.62
C PHE A 188 -0.25 8.51 -12.00
N LYS A 189 -0.35 8.83 -13.30
CA LYS A 189 -0.30 10.21 -13.80
C LYS A 189 -1.48 11.03 -13.27
N GLU A 190 -2.70 10.54 -13.47
CA GLU A 190 -3.92 11.25 -13.04
C GLU A 190 -3.95 11.46 -11.52
N GLY A 191 -3.61 10.43 -10.75
CA GLY A 191 -3.56 10.48 -9.29
C GLY A 191 -2.51 11.47 -8.78
N PHE A 192 -1.36 11.56 -9.46
CA PHE A 192 -0.34 12.56 -9.15
C PHE A 192 -0.80 13.98 -9.51
N GLU A 193 -1.43 14.18 -10.66
CA GLU A 193 -1.98 15.47 -11.09
C GLU A 193 -3.08 15.96 -10.14
N ALA A 194 -3.98 15.06 -9.71
CA ALA A 194 -5.01 15.33 -8.71
C ALA A 194 -4.40 15.74 -7.36
N ALA A 195 -3.43 14.97 -6.86
CA ALA A 195 -2.71 15.32 -5.63
C ALA A 195 -2.02 16.68 -5.72
N ARG A 196 -1.41 17.00 -6.87
CA ARG A 196 -0.77 18.30 -7.11
C ARG A 196 -1.76 19.45 -7.12
N LYS A 197 -2.96 19.28 -7.70
CA LYS A 197 -4.02 20.30 -7.72
C LYS A 197 -4.52 20.65 -6.32
N HIS A 198 -4.44 19.69 -5.39
CA HIS A 198 -4.88 19.80 -4.00
C HIS A 198 -3.70 19.84 -3.00
N CYS A 199 -2.49 20.19 -3.45
CA CYS A 199 -1.28 20.09 -2.63
C CYS A 199 -1.36 20.86 -1.32
N ASP A 200 -2.07 22.00 -1.29
CA ASP A 200 -2.18 22.85 -0.11
C ASP A 200 -2.85 22.11 1.05
N ARG A 201 -3.82 21.21 0.80
CA ARG A 201 -4.46 20.39 1.83
C ARG A 201 -3.46 19.42 2.47
N ILE A 202 -2.69 18.74 1.63
CA ILE A 202 -1.67 17.77 2.04
C ILE A 202 -0.57 18.47 2.84
N ILE A 203 -0.06 19.61 2.33
CA ILE A 203 0.97 20.41 2.98
C ILE A 203 0.46 20.93 4.34
N THR A 204 -0.75 21.49 4.39
CA THR A 204 -1.34 22.01 5.63
C THR A 204 -1.43 20.93 6.71
N MET A 205 -1.85 19.70 6.36
CA MET A 205 -1.91 18.59 7.32
C MET A 205 -0.52 18.25 7.90
N VAL A 206 0.51 18.25 7.06
CA VAL A 206 1.90 18.01 7.51
C VAL A 206 2.40 19.16 8.40
N GLU A 207 2.14 20.42 8.02
CA GLU A 207 2.56 21.60 8.78
C GLU A 207 1.92 21.71 10.16
N LEU A 208 0.62 21.39 10.27
CA LEU A 208 -0.09 21.41 11.56
C LEU A 208 0.52 20.42 12.55
N MET A 209 0.96 19.26 12.07
CA MET A 209 1.56 18.23 12.93
C MET A 209 3.01 18.51 13.31
N GLN A 210 3.73 19.30 12.51
CA GLN A 210 5.05 19.78 12.89
C GLN A 210 4.97 20.77 14.08
N LYS A 211 3.92 21.58 14.15
CA LYS A 211 3.75 22.60 15.21
C LYS A 211 3.43 22.01 16.58
N GLU A 212 2.70 20.90 16.65
CA GLU A 212 2.42 20.21 17.92
C GLU A 212 3.60 19.39 18.48
N SER A 213 4.71 19.30 17.74
CA SER A 213 5.96 18.72 18.24
C SER A 213 6.81 19.72 19.04
N VAL A 214 6.36 20.97 19.16
CA VAL A 214 6.98 22.01 20.01
C VAL A 214 6.03 22.32 21.18
N VAL A 215 5.86 21.36 22.08
CA VAL A 215 5.31 21.64 23.41
C VAL A 215 6.35 21.21 24.43
N VAL A 216 7.15 22.22 24.79
CA VAL A 216 7.97 22.43 26.02
C VAL A 216 8.70 21.24 26.61
#